data_AF-A0AAU4ZKE9-F1
#
_entry.id   AF-A0AAU4ZKE9-F1
#
_cell.length_a   1.000
_cell.length_b   1.000
_cell.length_c   1.000
_cell.angle_alpha   90.00
_cell.angle_beta   90.00
_cell.angle_gamma   90.00
#
_symmetry.space_group_name_H-M   'P 1'
#
loop_
_entity.id
_entity.type
_entity.pdbx_description
1 polymer ?
#
loop_
_entity_poly.entity_id
_entity_poly.type
_entity_poly.pdbx_seq_one_letter_code
_entity_poly.pdbx_strand_id
1 'polypeptide(L)'
;MDLQGIGALGAVLVAAVGIPATILVGRWQTRAALRSAEATSQAGIAQAEATYRAALDQAAAQTTAAHEQWRRGIRRDAWAAFLLAVEDAVSSGHSALNGTDEDLPALRRAMKTTLVVLELEGPPPVVEAAKLLRLKCNDYLELVNGDLLASRAWHALESAAQEERENLSGDAATPVHDAEVALSTLASLMHGVRGAAGGQDFVLWGLDPNEEPEAVYERTEQTHTAAASALAACPAVSAAQARTLLHDAAHGGRFEMGQQAHDSLEFLDQARAAFLEAARAQLDTTQ
;
A
#
# COMPACT_ATOMS: atom_id res chain seq x y z
N MET A 1 35.08 -16.20 -117.18
CA MET A 1 35.11 -16.01 -115.72
C MET A 1 33.83 -16.61 -115.18
N ASP A 2 33.91 -17.79 -114.56
CA ASP A 2 32.77 -18.45 -113.90
C ASP A 2 33.21 -18.83 -112.48
N LEU A 3 32.82 -18.00 -111.51
CA LEU A 3 33.07 -18.16 -110.07
C LEU A 3 31.75 -18.40 -109.31
N GLN A 4 30.68 -18.83 -110.00
CA GLN A 4 29.35 -19.05 -109.41
C GLN A 4 29.14 -20.45 -108.80
N GLY A 5 30.00 -21.43 -109.12
CA GLY A 5 29.79 -22.84 -108.73
C GLY A 5 30.29 -23.27 -107.34
N ILE A 6 31.25 -22.54 -106.73
CA ILE A 6 31.88 -22.96 -105.47
C ILE A 6 31.11 -22.43 -104.23
N GLY A 7 30.29 -21.38 -104.39
CA GLY A 7 29.48 -20.84 -103.30
C GLY A 7 28.30 -21.74 -102.88
N ALA A 8 27.74 -22.53 -103.81
CA ALA A 8 26.53 -23.33 -103.57
C ALA A 8 26.78 -24.60 -102.73
N LEU A 9 27.94 -25.25 -102.87
CA LEU A 9 28.29 -26.43 -102.07
C LEU A 9 28.73 -26.08 -100.63
N GLY A 10 29.24 -24.86 -100.40
CA GLY A 10 29.55 -24.38 -99.04
C GLY A 10 28.29 -24.08 -98.22
N ALA A 11 27.24 -23.54 -98.83
CA ALA A 11 26.00 -23.17 -98.15
C ALA A 11 25.21 -24.39 -97.61
N VAL A 12 25.18 -25.49 -98.37
CA VAL A 12 24.47 -26.73 -97.97
C VAL A 12 25.17 -27.45 -96.80
N LEU A 13 26.50 -27.40 -96.76
CA LEU A 13 27.29 -28.06 -95.71
C LEU A 13 27.24 -27.27 -94.38
N VAL A 14 27.21 -25.94 -94.45
CA VAL A 14 27.00 -25.08 -93.28
C VAL A 14 25.57 -25.21 -92.74
N ALA A 15 24.56 -25.37 -93.60
CA ALA A 15 23.18 -25.60 -93.17
C ALA A 15 22.96 -27.00 -92.56
N ALA A 16 23.59 -28.04 -93.12
CA ALA A 16 23.46 -29.42 -92.63
C ALA A 16 24.11 -29.64 -91.25
N VAL A 17 25.14 -28.86 -90.89
CA VAL A 17 25.79 -28.90 -89.57
C VAL A 17 25.20 -27.86 -88.61
N GLY A 18 24.76 -26.70 -89.11
CA GLY A 18 24.22 -25.61 -88.30
C GLY A 18 22.84 -25.88 -87.69
N ILE A 19 21.94 -26.56 -88.42
CA ILE A 19 20.59 -26.86 -87.92
C ILE A 19 20.60 -27.86 -86.75
N PRO A 20 21.37 -28.98 -86.79
CA PRO A 20 21.49 -29.87 -85.63
C PRO A 20 22.15 -29.21 -84.43
N ALA A 21 23.18 -28.38 -84.66
CA ALA A 21 23.90 -27.69 -83.59
C ALA A 21 23.01 -26.68 -82.84
N THR A 22 22.18 -25.92 -83.56
CA THR A 22 21.25 -24.94 -82.96
C THR A 22 20.13 -25.62 -82.15
N ILE A 23 19.61 -26.76 -82.59
CA ILE A 23 18.64 -27.55 -81.82
C ILE A 23 19.26 -28.10 -80.53
N LEU A 24 20.53 -28.54 -80.58
CA LEU A 24 21.24 -29.06 -79.41
C LEU A 24 21.46 -27.96 -78.36
N VAL A 25 21.94 -26.79 -78.78
CA VAL A 25 22.12 -25.62 -77.91
C VAL A 25 20.79 -25.17 -77.32
N GLY A 26 19.70 -25.16 -78.12
CA GLY A 26 18.35 -24.87 -77.65
C GLY A 26 17.89 -25.82 -76.53
N ARG A 27 18.08 -27.14 -76.68
CA ARG A 27 17.70 -28.11 -75.62
C ARG A 27 18.51 -27.97 -74.34
N TRP A 28 19.78 -27.58 -74.43
CA TRP A 28 20.63 -27.33 -73.26
C TRP A 28 20.21 -26.04 -72.55
N GLN A 29 19.90 -24.97 -73.30
CA GLN A 29 19.39 -23.72 -72.72
C GLN A 29 18.03 -23.91 -72.04
N THR A 30 17.10 -24.67 -72.62
CA THR A 30 15.79 -24.92 -71.98
C THR A 30 15.94 -25.75 -70.70
N ARG A 31 16.84 -26.73 -70.67
CA ARG A 31 17.11 -27.53 -69.46
C ARG A 31 17.78 -26.70 -68.36
N ALA A 32 18.70 -25.81 -68.73
CA ALA A 32 19.32 -24.87 -67.80
C ALA A 32 18.28 -23.88 -67.24
N ALA A 33 17.41 -23.34 -68.09
CA ALA A 33 16.33 -22.43 -67.69
C ALA A 33 15.30 -23.08 -66.76
N LEU A 34 14.93 -24.33 -67.00
CA LEU A 34 14.01 -25.06 -66.11
C LEU A 34 14.64 -25.31 -64.73
N ARG A 35 15.92 -25.72 -64.69
CA ARG A 35 16.64 -25.92 -63.41
C ARG A 35 16.81 -24.60 -62.64
N SER A 36 17.12 -23.51 -63.33
CA SER A 36 17.22 -22.20 -62.68
C SER A 36 15.87 -21.71 -62.17
N ALA A 37 14.79 -21.94 -62.92
CA ALA A 37 13.44 -21.60 -62.49
C ALA A 37 13.01 -22.40 -61.24
N GLU A 38 13.31 -23.70 -61.21
CA GLU A 38 12.99 -24.56 -60.06
C GLU A 38 13.80 -24.18 -58.81
N ALA A 39 15.10 -23.90 -58.98
CA ALA A 39 15.94 -23.40 -57.89
C ALA A 39 15.48 -22.03 -57.36
N THR A 40 15.05 -21.13 -58.25
CA THR A 40 14.53 -19.81 -57.87
C THR A 40 13.19 -19.94 -57.13
N SER A 41 12.32 -20.86 -57.57
CA SER A 41 11.05 -21.16 -56.91
C SER A 41 11.27 -21.69 -55.49
N GLN A 42 12.17 -22.67 -55.33
CA GLN A 42 12.51 -23.23 -54.01
C GLN A 42 13.14 -22.18 -53.09
N ALA A 43 14.05 -21.35 -53.62
CA ALA A 43 14.64 -20.24 -52.87
C ALA A 43 13.58 -19.21 -52.44
N GLY A 44 12.62 -18.90 -53.32
CA GLY A 44 11.49 -18.01 -53.02
C GLY A 44 10.59 -18.54 -51.90
N ILE A 45 10.26 -19.83 -51.92
CA ILE A 45 9.47 -20.47 -50.85
C ILE A 45 10.24 -20.43 -49.52
N ALA A 46 11.53 -20.81 -49.54
CA ALA A 46 12.36 -20.78 -48.33
C ALA A 46 12.48 -19.36 -47.74
N GLN A 47 12.62 -18.34 -48.59
CA GLN A 47 12.64 -16.94 -48.17
C GLN A 47 11.29 -16.50 -47.59
N ALA A 48 10.17 -16.89 -48.21
CA ALA A 48 8.84 -16.58 -47.72
C ALA A 48 8.57 -17.23 -46.35
N GLU A 49 8.94 -18.50 -46.18
CA GLU A 49 8.84 -19.20 -44.89
C GLU A 49 9.72 -18.55 -43.81
N ALA A 50 10.96 -18.18 -44.15
CA ALA A 50 11.85 -17.49 -43.23
C ALA A 50 11.30 -16.12 -42.82
N THR A 51 10.77 -15.35 -43.77
CA THR A 51 10.15 -14.05 -43.52
C THR A 51 8.90 -14.20 -42.65
N TYR A 52 8.09 -15.21 -42.92
CA TYR A 52 6.89 -15.51 -42.13
C TYR A 52 7.24 -15.89 -40.68
N ARG A 53 8.24 -16.75 -40.47
CA ARG A 53 8.72 -17.09 -39.11
C ARG A 53 9.28 -15.88 -38.38
N ALA A 54 10.10 -15.07 -39.05
CA ALA A 54 10.62 -13.84 -38.48
C ALA A 54 9.50 -12.86 -38.10
N ALA A 55 8.45 -12.74 -38.92
CA ALA A 55 7.28 -11.92 -38.62
C ALA A 55 6.48 -12.46 -37.41
N LEU A 56 6.34 -13.77 -37.28
CA LEU A 56 5.71 -14.39 -36.11
C LEU A 56 6.52 -14.18 -34.83
N ASP A 57 7.84 -14.37 -34.89
CA ASP A 57 8.74 -14.15 -33.74
C ASP A 57 8.71 -12.68 -33.31
N GLN A 58 8.72 -11.76 -34.27
CA GLN A 58 8.58 -10.33 -34.01
C GLN A 58 7.23 -9.99 -33.37
N ALA A 59 6.13 -10.56 -33.88
CA ALA A 59 4.80 -10.35 -33.30
C ALA A 59 4.71 -10.89 -31.86
N ALA A 60 5.25 -12.09 -31.61
CA ALA A 60 5.31 -12.69 -30.29
C ALA A 60 6.12 -11.82 -29.30
N ALA A 61 7.30 -11.34 -29.71
CA ALA A 61 8.11 -10.42 -28.92
C ALA A 61 7.38 -9.11 -28.62
N GLN A 62 6.70 -8.52 -29.61
CA GLN A 62 5.90 -7.30 -29.43
C GLN A 62 4.74 -7.50 -28.46
N THR A 63 4.00 -8.60 -28.56
CA THR A 63 2.90 -8.89 -27.62
C THR A 63 3.39 -9.08 -26.19
N THR A 64 4.53 -9.73 -26.01
CA THR A 64 5.15 -9.94 -24.70
C THR A 64 5.58 -8.61 -24.09
N ALA A 65 6.30 -7.77 -24.86
CA ALA A 65 6.72 -6.45 -24.42
C ALA A 65 5.54 -5.52 -24.10
N ALA A 66 4.47 -5.55 -24.91
CA ALA A 66 3.26 -4.78 -24.67
C ALA A 66 2.54 -5.24 -23.39
N HIS A 67 2.45 -6.56 -23.17
CA HIS A 67 1.85 -7.11 -21.96
C HIS A 67 2.64 -6.74 -20.70
N GLU A 68 3.98 -6.82 -20.75
CA GLU A 68 4.84 -6.39 -19.64
C GLU A 68 4.72 -4.89 -19.34
N GLN A 69 4.65 -4.04 -20.38
CA GLN A 69 4.41 -2.62 -20.23
C GLN A 69 3.06 -2.34 -19.57
N TRP A 70 1.99 -3.03 -20.00
CA TRP A 70 0.67 -2.91 -19.41
C TRP A 70 0.66 -3.33 -17.93
N ARG A 71 1.28 -4.46 -17.57
CA ARG A 71 1.43 -4.89 -16.17
C ARG A 71 2.24 -3.91 -15.33
N ARG A 72 3.26 -3.26 -15.89
CA ARG A 72 4.00 -2.19 -15.20
C ARG A 72 3.12 -0.97 -14.93
N GLY A 73 2.24 -0.60 -15.87
CA GLY A 73 1.24 0.45 -15.69
C GLY A 73 0.32 0.16 -14.51
N ILE A 74 -0.35 -1.01 -14.53
CA ILE A 74 -1.26 -1.42 -13.45
C ILE A 74 -0.58 -1.42 -12.10
N ARG A 75 0.64 -1.98 -12.00
CA ARG A 75 1.38 -2.02 -10.74
C ARG A 75 1.65 -0.62 -10.21
N ARG A 76 2.10 0.30 -11.06
CA ARG A 76 2.36 1.69 -10.67
C ARG A 76 1.09 2.38 -10.17
N ASP A 77 -0.02 2.20 -10.88
CA ASP A 77 -1.30 2.80 -10.52
C ASP A 77 -1.82 2.25 -9.18
N ALA A 78 -1.70 0.93 -8.97
CA ALA A 78 -2.07 0.28 -7.71
C ALA A 78 -1.22 0.78 -6.54
N TRP A 79 0.10 0.91 -6.71
CA TRP A 79 1.00 1.42 -5.68
C TRP A 79 0.69 2.87 -5.32
N ALA A 80 0.43 3.72 -6.31
CA ALA A 80 0.04 5.11 -6.10
C ALA A 80 -1.31 5.21 -5.37
N ALA A 81 -2.31 4.43 -5.78
CA ALA A 81 -3.61 4.40 -5.14
C ALA A 81 -3.52 3.96 -3.67
N PHE A 82 -2.70 2.97 -3.35
CA PHE A 82 -2.47 2.54 -1.96
C PHE A 82 -1.79 3.61 -1.11
N LEU A 83 -0.75 4.28 -1.63
CA LEU A 83 -0.10 5.38 -0.92
C LEU A 83 -1.04 6.55 -0.66
N LEU A 84 -1.89 6.90 -1.64
CA LEU A 84 -2.90 7.94 -1.46
C LEU A 84 -3.92 7.53 -0.39
N ALA A 85 -4.40 6.29 -0.40
CA ALA A 85 -5.34 5.81 0.62
C ALA A 85 -4.74 5.83 2.05
N VAL A 86 -3.43 5.58 2.19
CA VAL A 86 -2.72 5.69 3.48
C VAL A 86 -2.57 7.16 3.88
N GLU A 87 -2.19 8.05 2.95
CA GLU A 87 -2.07 9.49 3.23
C GLU A 87 -3.42 10.10 3.64
N ASP A 88 -4.50 9.77 2.93
CA ASP A 88 -5.86 10.19 3.26
C ASP A 88 -6.25 9.70 4.67
N ALA A 89 -5.93 8.44 4.99
CA ALA A 89 -6.18 7.88 6.32
C ALA A 89 -5.43 8.63 7.43
N VAL A 90 -4.15 8.95 7.23
CA VAL A 90 -3.34 9.69 8.20
C VAL A 90 -3.82 11.12 8.35
N SER A 91 -4.11 11.80 7.23
CA SER A 91 -4.60 13.18 7.22
C SER A 91 -5.95 13.31 7.92
N SER A 92 -6.88 12.39 7.66
CA SER A 92 -8.15 12.34 8.40
C SER A 92 -7.94 11.96 9.87
N GLY A 93 -7.00 11.08 10.20
CA GLY A 93 -6.65 10.81 11.60
C GLY A 93 -6.19 12.07 12.33
N HIS A 94 -5.30 12.84 11.72
CA HIS A 94 -4.83 14.11 12.28
C HIS A 94 -5.94 15.17 12.36
N SER A 95 -6.80 15.25 11.34
CA SER A 95 -7.95 16.16 11.34
C SER A 95 -8.93 15.79 12.45
N ALA A 96 -9.16 14.49 12.66
CA ALA A 96 -10.07 14.00 13.66
C ALA A 96 -9.61 14.39 15.07
N LEU A 97 -8.31 14.36 15.38
CA LEU A 97 -7.75 14.90 16.64
C LEU A 97 -8.09 16.39 16.86
N ASN A 98 -8.28 17.17 15.79
CA ASN A 98 -8.71 18.57 15.84
C ASN A 98 -10.24 18.73 15.93
N GLY A 99 -10.98 17.64 16.12
CA GLY A 99 -12.43 17.63 16.34
C GLY A 99 -13.27 17.50 15.07
N THR A 100 -12.69 17.24 13.89
CA THR A 100 -13.48 16.96 12.69
C THR A 100 -14.02 15.53 12.72
N ASP A 101 -15.29 15.35 12.35
CA ASP A 101 -15.89 14.02 12.28
C ASP A 101 -15.51 13.36 10.95
N GLU A 102 -14.63 12.38 11.01
CA GLU A 102 -14.10 11.66 9.85
C GLU A 102 -14.57 10.20 9.87
N ASP A 103 -14.99 9.66 8.72
CA ASP A 103 -15.40 8.25 8.58
C ASP A 103 -14.17 7.33 8.51
N LEU A 104 -13.51 7.13 9.66
CA LEU A 104 -12.36 6.22 9.79
C LEU A 104 -12.65 4.80 9.26
N PRO A 105 -13.86 4.21 9.48
CA PRO A 105 -14.22 2.94 8.85
C PRO A 105 -14.21 2.95 7.32
N ALA A 106 -14.61 4.04 6.66
CA ALA A 106 -14.49 4.17 5.20
C ALA A 106 -13.03 4.18 4.74
N LEU A 107 -12.16 4.91 5.44
CA LEU A 107 -10.73 5.00 5.11
C LEU A 107 -10.03 3.63 5.26
N ARG A 108 -10.33 2.89 6.33
CA ARG A 108 -9.82 1.51 6.51
C ARG A 108 -10.28 0.58 5.38
N ARG A 109 -11.53 0.72 4.92
CA ARG A 109 -12.04 -0.04 3.78
C ARG A 109 -11.32 0.35 2.49
N ALA A 110 -11.08 1.64 2.25
CA ALA A 110 -10.35 2.11 1.08
C ALA A 110 -8.91 1.53 1.04
N MET A 111 -8.15 1.66 2.13
CA MET A 111 -6.82 1.08 2.25
C MET A 111 -6.81 -0.44 2.01
N LYS A 112 -7.78 -1.16 2.59
CA LYS A 112 -7.92 -2.62 2.40
C LYS A 112 -8.19 -2.96 0.93
N THR A 113 -9.10 -2.24 0.27
CA THR A 113 -9.40 -2.45 -1.16
C THR A 113 -8.17 -2.25 -2.02
N THR A 114 -7.41 -1.18 -1.79
CA THR A 114 -6.16 -0.93 -2.54
C THR A 114 -5.10 -1.98 -2.24
N LEU A 115 -4.97 -2.46 -0.99
CA LEU A 115 -4.04 -3.54 -0.66
C LEU A 115 -4.37 -4.84 -1.38
N VAL A 116 -5.66 -5.20 -1.52
CA VAL A 116 -6.06 -6.41 -2.25
C VAL A 116 -5.58 -6.37 -3.70
N VAL A 117 -5.64 -5.20 -4.35
CA VAL A 117 -5.10 -5.05 -5.72
C VAL A 117 -3.58 -5.27 -5.72
N LEU A 118 -2.85 -4.76 -4.73
CA LEU A 118 -1.42 -5.04 -4.58
C LEU A 118 -1.14 -6.52 -4.32
N GLU A 119 -1.93 -7.21 -3.51
CA GLU A 119 -1.74 -8.64 -3.24
C GLU A 119 -1.93 -9.50 -4.49
N LEU A 120 -2.78 -9.06 -5.43
CA LEU A 120 -3.02 -9.74 -6.70
C LEU A 120 -1.92 -9.48 -7.75
N GLU A 121 -1.45 -8.24 -7.84
CA GLU A 121 -0.56 -7.80 -8.95
C GLU A 121 0.89 -7.53 -8.53
N GLY A 122 1.11 -7.34 -7.23
CA GLY A 122 2.36 -6.86 -6.66
C GLY A 122 3.41 -7.96 -6.45
N PRO A 123 4.70 -7.66 -6.63
CA PRO A 123 5.76 -8.57 -6.25
C PRO A 123 5.80 -8.76 -4.72
N PRO A 124 6.18 -9.95 -4.21
CA PRO A 124 6.16 -10.26 -2.79
C PRO A 124 6.79 -9.21 -1.85
N PRO A 125 8.00 -8.65 -2.12
CA PRO A 125 8.60 -7.66 -1.21
C PRO A 125 7.76 -6.37 -1.08
N VAL A 126 7.09 -5.93 -2.15
CA VAL A 126 6.22 -4.75 -2.12
C VAL A 126 4.94 -5.04 -1.35
N VAL A 127 4.37 -6.25 -1.52
CA VAL A 127 3.17 -6.68 -0.81
C VAL A 127 3.42 -6.78 0.71
N GLU A 128 4.55 -7.35 1.13
CA GLU A 128 4.88 -7.43 2.56
C GLU A 128 5.12 -6.05 3.18
N ALA A 129 5.82 -5.15 2.48
CA ALA A 129 5.97 -3.77 2.92
C ALA A 129 4.61 -3.02 2.99
N ALA A 130 3.70 -3.27 2.04
CA ALA A 130 2.36 -2.69 2.05
C ALA A 130 1.51 -3.19 3.23
N LYS A 131 1.60 -4.48 3.56
CA LYS A 131 0.93 -5.05 4.73
C LYS A 131 1.42 -4.42 6.03
N LEU A 132 2.74 -4.26 6.16
CA LEU A 132 3.34 -3.60 7.32
C LEU A 132 2.87 -2.14 7.42
N LEU A 133 2.88 -1.40 6.30
CA LEU A 133 2.40 -0.02 6.27
C LEU A 133 0.92 0.08 6.68
N ARG A 134 0.06 -0.81 6.16
CA ARG A 134 -1.36 -0.86 6.55
C ARG A 134 -1.51 -1.16 8.04
N LEU A 135 -0.73 -2.12 8.57
CA LEU A 135 -0.76 -2.46 9.99
C LEU A 135 -0.45 -1.22 10.85
N LYS A 136 0.66 -0.53 10.56
CA LYS A 136 1.05 0.68 11.28
C LYS A 136 0.05 1.83 11.14
N CYS A 137 -0.56 1.99 9.97
CA CYS A 137 -1.63 2.97 9.80
C CYS A 137 -2.86 2.61 10.64
N ASN A 138 -3.25 1.33 10.70
CA ASN A 138 -4.34 0.90 11.56
C ASN A 138 -4.04 1.11 13.04
N ASP A 139 -2.83 0.77 13.50
CA ASP A 139 -2.39 1.00 14.88
C ASP A 139 -2.54 2.50 15.24
N TYR A 140 -2.07 3.40 14.36
CA TYR A 140 -2.24 4.85 14.50
C TYR A 140 -3.72 5.27 14.55
N LEU A 141 -4.55 4.79 13.63
CA LEU A 141 -5.98 5.11 13.59
C LEU A 141 -6.75 4.58 14.80
N GLU A 142 -6.34 3.45 15.39
CA GLU A 142 -6.94 2.91 16.61
C GLU A 142 -6.63 3.81 17.80
N LEU A 143 -5.38 4.28 17.90
CA LEU A 143 -4.97 5.22 18.92
C LEU A 143 -5.74 6.55 18.81
N VAL A 144 -5.80 7.14 17.61
CA VAL A 144 -6.56 8.38 17.34
C VAL A 144 -8.04 8.21 17.71
N ASN A 145 -8.65 7.09 17.32
CA ASN A 145 -10.05 6.82 17.64
C ASN A 145 -10.27 6.66 19.15
N GLY A 146 -9.32 6.05 19.86
CA GLY A 146 -9.32 5.96 21.32
C GLY A 146 -9.31 7.34 21.98
N ASP A 147 -8.39 8.21 21.56
CA ASP A 147 -8.25 9.57 22.08
C ASP A 147 -9.50 10.43 21.81
N LEU A 148 -10.10 10.29 20.63
CA LEU A 148 -11.32 10.99 20.27
C LEU A 148 -12.51 10.58 21.12
N LEU A 149 -12.67 9.27 21.34
CA LEU A 149 -13.74 8.74 22.19
C LEU A 149 -13.54 9.19 23.64
N ALA A 150 -12.31 9.18 24.14
CA ALA A 150 -11.98 9.67 25.48
C ALA A 150 -12.26 11.16 25.61
N SER A 151 -11.80 11.99 24.67
CA SER A 151 -12.02 13.44 24.66
C SER A 151 -13.50 13.81 24.58
N ARG A 152 -14.29 13.12 23.76
CA ARG A 152 -15.75 13.31 23.69
C ARG A 152 -16.44 12.89 24.99
N ALA A 153 -16.02 11.78 25.59
CA ALA A 153 -16.57 11.32 26.87
C ALA A 153 -16.24 12.28 28.02
N TRP A 154 -15.03 12.83 28.04
CA TRP A 154 -14.61 13.83 29.03
C TRP A 154 -15.43 15.11 28.90
N HIS A 155 -15.58 15.65 27.68
CA HIS A 155 -16.40 16.84 27.48
C HIS A 155 -17.87 16.62 27.82
N ALA A 156 -18.43 15.44 27.55
CA ALA A 156 -19.78 15.10 27.98
C ALA A 156 -19.90 15.11 29.51
N LEU A 157 -18.94 14.51 30.22
CA LEU A 157 -18.90 14.50 31.68
C LEU A 157 -18.76 15.93 32.25
N GLU A 158 -17.83 16.73 31.72
CA GLU A 158 -17.63 18.13 32.13
C GLU A 158 -18.89 18.98 31.91
N SER A 159 -19.55 18.83 30.74
CA SER A 159 -20.77 19.56 30.44
C SER A 159 -21.91 19.21 31.38
N ALA A 160 -22.07 17.92 31.70
CA ALA A 160 -23.07 17.45 32.66
C ALA A 160 -22.77 17.92 34.08
N ALA A 161 -21.49 17.91 34.49
CA ALA A 161 -21.06 18.41 35.80
C ALA A 161 -21.35 19.91 35.92
N GLN A 162 -21.09 20.68 34.86
CA GLN A 162 -21.35 22.12 34.81
C GLN A 162 -22.86 22.42 34.89
N GLU A 163 -23.68 21.72 34.09
CA GLU A 163 -25.14 21.87 34.13
C GLU A 163 -25.71 21.55 35.52
N GLU A 164 -25.17 20.52 36.18
CA GLU A 164 -25.60 20.14 37.53
C GLU A 164 -25.20 21.20 38.59
N ARG A 165 -23.98 21.74 38.50
CA ARG A 165 -23.51 22.86 39.36
C ARG A 165 -24.34 24.12 39.19
N GLU A 166 -24.80 24.42 37.97
CA GLU A 166 -25.66 25.58 37.70
C GLU A 166 -27.09 25.40 38.23
N ASN A 167 -27.58 24.16 38.26
CA ASN A 167 -28.93 23.83 38.72
C ASN A 167 -29.05 23.64 40.24
N LEU A 168 -27.94 23.32 40.93
CA LEU A 168 -27.94 23.11 42.38
C LEU A 168 -27.55 24.38 43.14
N SER A 169 -28.45 24.85 44.02
CA SER A 169 -28.19 26.01 44.88
C SER A 169 -27.42 25.68 46.16
N GLY A 170 -26.53 24.66 46.15
CA GLY A 170 -25.81 24.22 47.34
C GLY A 170 -24.73 23.18 47.08
N ASP A 171 -23.85 22.99 48.07
CA ASP A 171 -22.61 22.20 48.04
C ASP A 171 -22.85 20.67 48.15
N ALA A 172 -24.00 20.17 47.66
CA ALA A 172 -24.32 18.75 47.74
C ALA A 172 -23.49 17.97 46.70
N ALA A 173 -22.76 16.95 47.17
CA ALA A 173 -22.07 16.01 46.28
C ALA A 173 -23.04 15.34 45.31
N THR A 174 -22.69 15.33 44.03
CA THR A 174 -23.52 14.75 42.98
C THR A 174 -22.81 13.58 42.31
N PRO A 175 -23.56 12.61 41.75
CA PRO A 175 -22.95 11.46 41.07
C PRO A 175 -22.02 11.86 39.90
N VAL A 176 -22.29 12.98 39.24
CA VAL A 176 -21.46 13.47 38.13
C VAL A 176 -20.16 14.09 38.66
N HIS A 177 -20.25 14.89 39.72
CA HIS A 177 -19.07 15.47 40.37
C HIS A 177 -18.18 14.39 41.01
N ASP A 178 -18.77 13.40 41.68
CA ASP A 178 -18.05 12.28 42.25
C ASP A 178 -17.28 11.49 41.18
N ALA A 179 -17.89 11.28 40.00
CA ALA A 179 -17.23 10.62 38.87
C ALA A 179 -16.06 11.44 38.31
N GLU A 180 -16.22 12.75 38.16
CA GLU A 180 -15.17 13.69 37.71
C GLU A 180 -13.97 13.69 38.67
N VAL A 181 -14.25 13.78 39.99
CA VAL A 181 -13.21 13.78 41.03
C VAL A 181 -12.49 12.43 41.09
N ALA A 182 -13.22 11.32 41.03
CA ALA A 182 -12.63 9.99 41.08
C ALA A 182 -11.74 9.71 39.85
N LEU A 183 -12.15 10.10 38.65
CA LEU A 183 -11.33 9.99 37.44
C LEU A 183 -10.08 10.88 37.48
N SER A 184 -10.21 12.12 37.95
CA SER A 184 -9.08 13.04 38.10
C SER A 184 -8.06 12.54 39.11
N THR A 185 -8.54 11.91 40.20
CA THR A 185 -7.70 11.29 41.23
C THR A 185 -6.97 10.08 40.65
N LEU A 186 -7.66 9.21 39.91
CA LEU A 186 -7.06 8.06 39.24
C LEU A 186 -5.97 8.50 38.23
N ALA A 187 -6.28 9.48 37.39
CA ALA A 187 -5.33 9.99 36.40
C ALA A 187 -4.07 10.57 37.06
N SER A 188 -4.24 11.35 38.14
CA SER A 188 -3.12 11.92 38.90
C SER A 188 -2.24 10.84 39.53
N LEU A 189 -2.86 9.82 40.12
CA LEU A 189 -2.15 8.69 40.73
C LEU A 189 -1.35 7.91 39.68
N MET A 190 -1.96 7.57 38.54
CA MET A 190 -1.29 6.83 37.46
C MET A 190 -0.13 7.61 36.85
N HIS A 191 -0.28 8.93 36.72
CA HIS A 191 0.80 9.80 36.27
C HIS A 191 1.99 9.76 37.25
N GLY A 192 1.73 9.82 38.56
CA GLY A 192 2.76 9.70 39.59
C GLY A 192 3.48 8.35 39.59
N VAL A 193 2.74 7.24 39.50
CA VAL A 193 3.29 5.87 39.46
C VAL A 193 4.24 5.70 38.27
N ARG A 194 3.91 6.30 37.13
CA ARG A 194 4.72 6.25 35.93
C ARG A 194 5.98 7.10 36.02
N GLY A 195 5.87 8.32 36.56
CA GLY A 195 7.02 9.19 36.81
C GLY A 195 8.07 8.47 37.68
N ALA A 196 7.62 7.77 38.72
CA ALA A 196 8.45 6.93 39.57
C ALA A 196 9.14 5.79 38.79
N ALA A 197 8.41 5.06 37.94
CA ALA A 197 8.97 3.99 37.11
C ALA A 197 10.01 4.49 36.08
N GLY A 198 9.85 5.73 35.60
CA GLY A 198 10.77 6.39 34.68
C GLY A 198 11.99 7.06 35.33
N GLY A 199 12.15 6.97 36.66
CA GLY A 199 13.25 7.58 37.39
C GLY A 199 13.14 9.11 37.55
N GLN A 200 11.93 9.67 37.42
CA GLN A 200 11.67 11.09 37.74
C GLN A 200 11.33 11.27 39.23
N ASP A 201 11.58 12.47 39.77
CA ASP A 201 11.42 12.80 41.19
C ASP A 201 9.97 12.58 41.68
N PHE A 202 9.81 11.71 42.68
CA PHE A 202 8.53 11.28 43.29
C PHE A 202 7.67 12.42 43.87
N VAL A 203 8.30 13.53 44.27
CA VAL A 203 7.68 14.53 45.16
C VAL A 203 6.61 15.38 44.46
N LEU A 204 6.64 15.48 43.12
CA LEU A 204 5.72 16.38 42.40
C LEU A 204 4.26 15.89 42.35
N TRP A 205 4.00 14.63 42.68
CA TRP A 205 2.72 13.96 42.36
C TRP A 205 1.98 13.36 43.56
N GLY A 206 2.35 13.75 44.79
CA GLY A 206 1.65 13.32 46.00
C GLY A 206 1.87 11.85 46.40
N LEU A 207 2.79 11.15 45.73
CA LEU A 207 3.31 9.87 46.18
C LEU A 207 4.45 10.10 47.16
N ASP A 208 4.41 9.41 48.29
CA ASP A 208 5.55 9.41 49.21
C ASP A 208 6.68 8.60 48.56
N PRO A 209 7.88 9.17 48.35
CA PRO A 209 9.04 8.42 47.83
C PRO A 209 9.41 7.20 48.67
N ASN A 210 8.97 7.14 49.93
CA ASN A 210 9.20 6.00 50.82
C ASN A 210 8.04 5.00 50.85
N GLU A 211 6.99 5.22 50.06
CA GLU A 211 5.85 4.30 50.01
C GLU A 211 6.27 2.97 49.36
N GLU A 212 5.93 1.86 50.01
CA GLU A 212 6.25 0.54 49.46
C GLU A 212 5.45 0.29 48.18
N PRO A 213 6.04 -0.37 47.15
CA PRO A 213 5.37 -0.64 45.88
C PRO A 213 4.01 -1.35 46.01
N GLU A 214 3.86 -2.21 47.02
CA GLU A 214 2.61 -2.92 47.30
C GLU A 214 1.49 -1.97 47.76
N ALA A 215 1.81 -0.99 48.61
CA ALA A 215 0.85 0.04 49.05
C ALA A 215 0.42 0.95 47.89
N VAL A 216 1.35 1.30 46.99
CA VAL A 216 1.05 2.04 45.76
C VAL A 216 0.11 1.25 44.84
N TYR A 217 0.36 -0.05 44.68
CA TYR A 217 -0.51 -0.93 43.90
C TYR A 217 -1.91 -1.03 44.50
N GLU A 218 -2.01 -1.28 45.81
CA GLU A 218 -3.30 -1.37 46.52
C GLU A 218 -4.10 -0.06 46.40
N ARG A 219 -3.45 1.10 46.62
CA ARG A 219 -4.08 2.41 46.43
C ARG A 219 -4.57 2.62 45.00
N THR A 220 -3.81 2.15 44.01
CA THR A 220 -4.19 2.23 42.60
C THR A 220 -5.43 1.39 42.31
N GLU A 221 -5.47 0.15 42.81
CA GLU A 221 -6.63 -0.74 42.66
C GLU A 221 -7.89 -0.17 43.35
N GLN A 222 -7.74 0.38 44.55
CA GLN A 222 -8.81 1.05 45.28
C GLN A 222 -9.34 2.28 44.53
N THR A 223 -8.45 3.14 44.02
CA THR A 223 -8.82 4.34 43.26
C THR A 223 -9.50 3.98 41.94
N HIS A 224 -9.01 2.96 41.25
CA HIS A 224 -9.64 2.45 40.03
C HIS A 224 -11.06 1.91 40.31
N THR A 225 -11.23 1.13 41.38
CA THR A 225 -12.53 0.60 41.80
C THR A 225 -13.52 1.71 42.18
N ALA A 226 -13.03 2.75 42.88
CA ALA A 226 -13.83 3.92 43.23
C ALA A 226 -14.29 4.69 41.99
N ALA A 227 -13.38 4.96 41.05
CA ALA A 227 -13.70 5.62 39.77
C ALA A 227 -14.72 4.80 38.96
N ALA A 228 -14.57 3.47 38.92
CA ALA A 228 -15.50 2.59 38.21
C ALA A 228 -16.90 2.61 38.83
N SER A 229 -16.98 2.60 40.18
CA SER A 229 -18.24 2.69 40.90
C SER A 229 -18.93 4.05 40.68
N ALA A 230 -18.17 5.15 40.76
CA ALA A 230 -18.70 6.50 40.55
C ALA A 230 -19.23 6.68 39.11
N LEU A 231 -18.51 6.19 38.11
CA LEU A 231 -18.98 6.21 36.72
C LEU A 231 -20.22 5.34 36.49
N ALA A 232 -20.32 4.19 37.15
CA ALA A 232 -21.51 3.34 37.07
C ALA A 232 -22.75 4.01 37.69
N ALA A 233 -22.56 4.88 38.67
CA ALA A 233 -23.62 5.67 39.28
C ALA A 233 -23.97 6.96 38.50
N CYS A 234 -23.13 7.38 37.55
CA CYS A 234 -23.31 8.61 36.77
C CYS A 234 -24.29 8.39 35.59
N PRO A 235 -25.49 9.00 35.59
CA PRO A 235 -26.48 8.79 34.53
C PRO A 235 -26.11 9.49 33.21
N ALA A 236 -25.21 10.47 33.24
CA ALA A 236 -24.78 11.24 32.07
C ALA A 236 -23.79 10.47 31.18
N VAL A 237 -23.22 9.36 31.67
CA VAL A 237 -22.18 8.61 30.97
C VAL A 237 -22.67 7.21 30.65
N SER A 238 -22.64 6.83 29.38
CA SER A 238 -22.96 5.46 28.98
C SER A 238 -21.89 4.47 29.47
N ALA A 239 -22.23 3.19 29.63
CA ALA A 239 -21.26 2.16 30.03
C ALA A 239 -20.07 2.04 29.06
N ALA A 240 -20.24 2.39 27.78
CA ALA A 240 -19.14 2.43 26.82
C ALA A 240 -18.20 3.60 27.09
N GLN A 241 -18.74 4.81 27.28
CA GLN A 241 -17.95 5.98 27.64
C GLN A 241 -17.24 5.81 28.98
N ALA A 242 -17.89 5.21 29.99
CA ALA A 242 -17.29 4.91 31.28
C ALA A 242 -16.05 4.01 31.14
N ARG A 243 -16.11 2.97 30.31
CA ARG A 243 -14.93 2.12 30.02
C ARG A 243 -13.82 2.90 29.34
N THR A 244 -14.16 3.76 28.37
CA THR A 244 -13.18 4.59 27.68
C THR A 244 -12.51 5.57 28.65
N LEU A 245 -13.28 6.23 29.53
CA LEU A 245 -12.75 7.15 30.54
C LEU A 245 -11.86 6.46 31.57
N LEU A 246 -12.25 5.28 32.06
CA LEU A 246 -11.43 4.49 32.97
C LEU A 246 -10.12 4.06 32.32
N HIS A 247 -10.18 3.59 31.07
CA HIS A 247 -8.99 3.21 30.32
C HIS A 247 -8.07 4.41 30.10
N ASP A 248 -8.61 5.55 29.69
CA ASP A 248 -7.87 6.80 29.51
C ASP A 248 -7.18 7.24 30.82
N ALA A 249 -7.92 7.30 31.93
CA ALA A 249 -7.38 7.67 33.23
C ALA A 249 -6.34 6.66 33.76
N ALA A 250 -6.57 5.36 33.55
CA ALA A 250 -5.64 4.31 33.96
C ALA A 250 -4.31 4.35 33.20
N HIS A 251 -4.34 4.77 31.92
CA HIS A 251 -3.14 4.87 31.10
C HIS A 251 -2.53 6.29 31.07
N GLY A 252 -2.92 7.15 32.00
CA GLY A 252 -2.31 8.47 32.22
C GLY A 252 -2.76 9.57 31.25
N GLY A 253 -3.87 9.36 30.54
CA GLY A 253 -4.57 10.37 29.77
C GLY A 253 -3.83 10.89 28.53
N ARG A 254 -4.36 12.00 27.99
CA ARG A 254 -3.98 12.68 26.73
C ARG A 254 -2.47 12.84 26.48
N PHE A 255 -1.64 12.95 27.52
CA PHE A 255 -0.19 13.12 27.37
C PHE A 255 0.51 11.87 26.81
N GLU A 256 0.06 10.67 27.19
CA GLU A 256 0.67 9.44 26.67
C GLU A 256 0.17 9.09 25.28
N MET A 257 -1.10 9.37 24.99
CA MET A 257 -1.63 9.19 23.64
C MET A 257 -0.92 10.12 22.65
N GLY A 258 -0.53 11.33 23.08
CA GLY A 258 0.30 12.23 22.26
C GLY A 258 1.68 11.64 21.92
N GLN A 259 2.39 11.10 22.91
CA GLN A 259 3.70 10.46 22.68
C GLN A 259 3.55 9.17 21.87
N GLN A 260 2.59 8.30 22.20
CA GLN A 260 2.31 7.08 21.44
C GLN A 260 1.88 7.37 20.00
N ALA A 261 1.15 8.46 19.77
CA ALA A 261 0.76 8.89 18.43
C ALA A 261 1.98 9.40 17.66
N HIS A 262 2.87 10.14 18.31
CA HIS A 262 4.13 10.57 17.73
C HIS A 262 5.01 9.37 17.34
N ASP A 263 5.22 8.44 18.26
CA ASP A 263 5.98 7.21 18.02
C ASP A 263 5.34 6.38 16.90
N SER A 264 4.00 6.28 16.89
CA SER A 264 3.24 5.59 15.84
C SER A 264 3.41 6.24 14.46
N LEU A 265 3.47 7.58 14.39
CA LEU A 265 3.76 8.30 13.16
C LEU A 265 5.19 8.05 12.69
N GLU A 266 6.16 7.99 13.61
CA GLU A 266 7.54 7.64 13.24
C GLU A 266 7.62 6.23 12.65
N PHE A 267 6.99 5.24 13.30
CA PHE A 267 6.91 3.87 12.76
C PHE A 267 6.17 3.80 11.43
N LEU A 268 5.16 4.64 11.24
CA LEU A 268 4.43 4.74 9.99
C LEU A 268 5.32 5.30 8.86
N ASP A 269 6.09 6.34 9.14
CA ASP A 269 7.03 6.93 8.19
C ASP A 269 8.13 5.94 7.81
N GLN A 270 8.64 5.17 8.78
CA GLN A 270 9.58 4.08 8.52
C GLN A 270 8.96 2.99 7.61
N ALA A 271 7.73 2.57 7.89
CA ALA A 271 7.02 1.58 7.07
C ALA A 271 6.74 2.12 5.65
N ARG A 272 6.44 3.41 5.52
CA ARG A 272 6.24 4.10 4.23
C ARG A 272 7.53 4.14 3.44
N ALA A 273 8.65 4.48 4.08
CA ALA A 273 9.97 4.47 3.46
C ALA A 273 10.34 3.06 2.94
N ALA A 274 10.10 2.02 3.74
CA ALA A 274 10.33 0.63 3.33
C ALA A 274 9.46 0.22 2.13
N PHE A 275 8.19 0.65 2.09
CA PHE A 275 7.32 0.42 0.93
C PHE A 275 7.85 1.12 -0.33
N LEU A 276 8.26 2.39 -0.23
CA LEU A 276 8.80 3.15 -1.34
C LEU A 276 10.12 2.56 -1.86
N GLU A 277 10.99 2.11 -0.96
CA GLU A 277 12.23 1.43 -1.31
C GLU A 277 11.96 0.13 -2.07
N ALA A 278 11.06 -0.72 -1.56
CA ALA A 278 10.65 -1.95 -2.23
C ALA A 278 10.04 -1.68 -3.61
N ALA A 279 9.19 -0.65 -3.73
CA ALA A 279 8.57 -0.27 -5.00
C ALA A 279 9.61 0.23 -6.03
N ARG A 280 10.59 1.05 -5.59
CA ARG A 280 11.67 1.57 -6.46
C ARG A 280 12.58 0.47 -6.95
N ALA A 281 13.00 -0.45 -6.07
CA ALA A 281 13.84 -1.60 -6.47
C ALA A 281 13.18 -2.45 -7.58
N GLN A 282 11.85 -2.56 -7.57
CA GLN A 282 11.09 -3.27 -8.59
C GLN A 282 10.94 -2.51 -9.92
N LEU A 283 11.07 -1.18 -9.90
CA LEU A 283 11.10 -0.38 -11.11
C LEU A 283 12.50 -0.43 -11.75
N ASP A 284 13.55 -0.34 -10.94
CA ASP A 284 14.94 -0.31 -11.41
C ASP A 284 15.39 -1.63 -12.03
N THR A 285 14.89 -2.76 -11.51
CA THR A 285 15.16 -4.12 -12.05
C THR A 285 14.56 -4.39 -13.43
N THR A 286 13.77 -3.47 -13.98
CA THR A 286 13.12 -3.63 -15.30
C THR A 286 13.64 -2.69 -16.38
N GLN A 287 14.76 -1.99 -16.12
CA GLN A 287 15.54 -1.26 -17.12
C GLN A 287 16.70 -2.11 -17.63
#